data_AF-A0A527TUH4-F1
#
_entry.id   AF-A0A527TUH4-F1
#
_cell.length_a   1.000
_cell.length_b   1.000
_cell.length_c   1.000
_cell.angle_alpha   90.00
_cell.angle_beta   90.00
_cell.angle_gamma   90.00
#
_symmetry.space_group_name_H-M   'P 1'
#
loop_
_entity.id
_entity.type
_entity.pdbx_description
1 polymer ?
#
loop_
_entity_poly.entity_id
_entity_poly.type
_entity_poly.pdbx_seq_one_letter_code
_entity_poly.pdbx_strand_id
1 'polypeptide(L)'
;MQFVIVFAGLALFLTQPSVVFSAGQCSAKSYREARSAVTSRLLATGYSKAQVGFLMRNTDRMTSALRSDRLNDNGRACGIDSARAHILGCLDKQLFPLKRGSKAALDEEKQTEGFWGRKRLAVRELLFIGQLHGCLGAAKEYLFRG
;
A
#
# COMPACT_ATOMS: atom_id res chain seq x y z
N MET A 1 -62.17 0.91 35.89
CA MET A 1 -61.76 2.07 35.08
C MET A 1 -60.78 1.57 34.02
N GLN A 2 -61.10 1.85 32.76
CA GLN A 2 -60.58 1.20 31.58
C GLN A 2 -59.27 1.87 31.12
N PHE A 3 -58.25 1.05 30.86
CA PHE A 3 -56.94 1.47 30.38
C PHE A 3 -57.02 1.96 28.93
N VAL A 4 -56.48 3.15 28.66
CA VAL A 4 -56.13 3.58 27.30
C VAL A 4 -54.71 4.13 27.35
N ILE A 5 -53.74 3.27 27.02
CA ILE A 5 -52.35 3.66 26.81
C ILE A 5 -52.23 4.00 25.32
N VAL A 6 -52.01 5.28 25.03
CA VAL A 6 -51.76 5.78 23.68
C VAL A 6 -50.33 5.41 23.29
N PHE A 7 -50.18 4.51 22.32
CA PHE A 7 -48.89 4.20 21.68
C PHE A 7 -48.47 5.36 20.78
N ALA A 8 -47.77 6.35 21.36
CA ALA A 8 -47.01 7.32 20.58
C ALA A 8 -45.67 6.68 20.16
N GLY A 9 -45.67 6.02 19.01
CA GLY A 9 -44.45 5.52 18.38
C GLY A 9 -43.58 6.69 17.91
N LEU A 10 -42.58 7.05 18.70
CA LEU A 10 -41.52 7.97 18.25
C LEU A 10 -40.49 7.14 17.49
N ALA A 11 -40.54 7.20 16.16
CA ALA A 11 -39.52 6.62 15.30
C ALA A 11 -38.20 7.36 15.50
N LEU A 12 -37.25 6.72 16.19
CA LEU A 12 -35.84 7.11 16.20
C LEU A 12 -35.25 6.83 14.81
N PHE A 13 -35.42 7.78 13.89
CA PHE A 13 -34.56 7.85 12.71
C PHE A 13 -33.20 8.37 13.17
N LEU A 14 -32.32 7.44 13.54
CA LEU A 14 -30.88 7.69 13.56
C LEU A 14 -30.44 7.94 12.12
N THR A 15 -30.59 9.17 11.64
CA THR A 15 -29.80 9.65 10.51
C THR A 15 -28.37 9.80 10.99
N GLN A 16 -27.66 8.67 11.04
CA GLN A 16 -26.21 8.71 11.05
C GLN A 16 -25.81 9.49 9.79
N PRO A 17 -25.08 10.61 9.89
CA PRO A 17 -24.39 11.11 8.72
C PRO A 17 -23.48 9.97 8.28
N SER A 18 -23.77 9.41 7.11
CA SER A 18 -22.91 8.47 6.43
C SER A 18 -21.52 9.08 6.45
N VAL A 19 -20.65 8.53 7.30
CA VAL A 19 -19.23 8.86 7.33
C VAL A 19 -18.77 8.85 5.89
N VAL A 20 -18.38 10.02 5.39
CA VAL A 20 -17.77 10.18 4.08
C VAL A 20 -16.56 9.24 4.05
N PHE A 21 -16.76 8.06 3.47
CA PHE A 21 -15.76 7.00 3.32
C PHE A 21 -14.69 7.37 2.27
N SER A 22 -14.67 8.64 1.83
CA SER A 22 -13.77 9.16 0.80
C SER A 22 -12.45 9.71 1.34
N ALA A 23 -12.30 9.91 2.66
CA ALA A 23 -11.07 10.45 3.26
C ALA A 23 -10.08 9.37 3.73
N GLY A 24 -10.52 8.10 3.87
CA GLY A 24 -9.66 6.98 4.31
C GLY A 24 -8.84 6.31 3.21
N GLN A 25 -9.05 6.68 1.94
CA GLN A 25 -8.50 5.97 0.78
C GLN A 25 -7.30 6.71 0.15
N CYS A 26 -7.26 8.03 0.28
CA CYS A 26 -6.13 8.83 -0.17
C CYS A 26 -4.96 8.68 0.82
N SER A 27 -3.74 8.51 0.30
CA SER A 27 -2.54 8.62 1.11
C SER A 27 -2.42 10.03 1.69
N ALA A 28 -2.24 10.12 3.02
CA ALA A 28 -1.90 11.36 3.72
C ALA A 28 -0.45 11.83 3.47
N LYS A 29 0.36 11.00 2.83
CA LYS A 29 1.75 11.30 2.44
C LYS A 29 1.84 11.48 0.94
N SER A 30 2.72 12.38 0.51
CA SER A 30 3.20 12.41 -0.87
C SER A 30 3.99 11.14 -1.22
N TYR A 31 4.13 10.86 -2.51
CA TYR A 31 4.97 9.73 -2.97
C TYR A 31 6.40 9.85 -2.46
N ARG A 32 6.96 11.08 -2.46
CA ARG A 32 8.32 11.36 -1.99
C ARG A 32 8.50 10.99 -0.51
N GLU A 33 7.55 11.39 0.34
CA GLU A 33 7.58 11.08 1.77
C GLU A 33 7.43 9.58 2.03
N ALA A 34 6.49 8.93 1.34
CA ALA A 34 6.31 7.48 1.45
C ALA A 34 7.58 6.72 1.00
N ARG A 35 8.21 7.16 -0.10
CA ARG A 35 9.47 6.61 -0.62
C ARG A 35 10.61 6.76 0.37
N SER A 36 10.74 7.93 0.98
CA SER A 36 11.74 8.17 2.02
C SER A 36 11.51 7.27 3.23
N ALA A 37 10.26 7.14 3.69
CA ALA A 37 9.93 6.30 4.83
C ALA A 37 10.26 4.82 4.60
N VAL A 38 9.88 4.26 3.44
CA VAL A 38 10.21 2.87 3.07
C VAL A 38 11.73 2.69 2.98
N THR A 39 12.44 3.62 2.34
CA THR A 39 13.92 3.57 2.23
C THR A 39 14.57 3.50 3.61
N SER A 40 14.20 4.39 4.53
CA SER A 40 14.75 4.42 5.88
C SER A 40 14.47 3.13 6.65
N ARG A 41 13.26 2.57 6.50
CA ARG A 41 12.90 1.31 7.18
C ARG A 41 13.61 0.09 6.60
N LEU A 42 13.82 0.02 5.29
CA LEU A 42 14.62 -1.05 4.68
C LEU A 42 16.04 -1.04 5.24
N LEU A 43 16.69 0.14 5.28
CA LEU A 43 18.03 0.26 5.88
C LEU A 43 18.05 -0.15 7.35
N ALA A 44 17.07 0.30 8.13
CA ALA A 44 16.94 -0.04 9.55
C ALA A 44 16.66 -1.54 9.81
N THR A 45 16.25 -2.30 8.79
CA THR A 45 15.93 -3.74 8.87
C THR A 45 16.97 -4.61 8.16
N GLY A 46 18.16 -4.06 7.91
CA GLY A 46 19.32 -4.79 7.46
C GLY A 46 19.45 -4.94 5.95
N TYR A 47 18.66 -4.22 5.15
CA TYR A 47 18.95 -4.11 3.72
C TYR A 47 20.18 -3.22 3.51
N SER A 48 21.09 -3.65 2.65
CA SER A 48 22.25 -2.83 2.27
C SER A 48 21.83 -1.65 1.39
N LYS A 49 22.66 -0.60 1.35
CA LYS A 49 22.44 0.55 0.45
C LYS A 49 22.28 0.14 -1.01
N ALA A 50 23.03 -0.89 -1.44
CA ALA A 50 22.96 -1.41 -2.81
C ALA A 50 21.62 -2.10 -3.10
N GLN A 51 21.12 -2.90 -2.15
CA GLN A 51 19.80 -3.54 -2.25
C GLN A 51 18.70 -2.48 -2.27
N VAL A 52 18.70 -1.53 -1.33
CA VAL A 52 17.70 -0.45 -1.29
C VAL A 52 17.72 0.37 -2.58
N GLY A 53 18.91 0.71 -3.09
CA GLY A 53 19.03 1.42 -4.37
C GLY A 53 18.46 0.64 -5.54
N PHE A 54 18.73 -0.67 -5.62
CA PHE A 54 18.16 -1.54 -6.65
C PHE A 54 16.63 -1.63 -6.56
N LEU A 55 16.10 -1.90 -5.37
CA LEU A 55 14.67 -2.08 -5.13
C LEU A 55 13.91 -0.78 -5.41
N MET A 56 14.32 0.34 -4.80
CA MET A 56 13.60 1.60 -4.91
C MET A 56 13.64 2.20 -6.31
N ARG A 57 14.75 2.05 -7.07
CA ARG A 57 14.77 2.48 -8.48
C ARG A 57 13.76 1.72 -9.34
N ASN A 58 13.60 0.42 -9.12
CA ASN A 58 12.62 -0.37 -9.86
C ASN A 58 11.19 -0.06 -9.41
N THR A 59 10.97 0.16 -8.12
CA THR A 59 9.70 0.66 -7.60
C THR A 59 9.33 1.99 -8.25
N ASP A 60 10.26 2.95 -8.31
CA ASP A 60 10.04 4.25 -8.96
C ASP A 60 9.69 4.09 -10.45
N ARG A 61 10.38 3.18 -11.16
CA ARG A 61 10.06 2.88 -12.56
C ARG A 61 8.64 2.33 -12.72
N MET A 62 8.23 1.41 -11.84
CA MET A 62 6.91 0.79 -11.92
C MET A 62 5.78 1.76 -11.53
N THR A 63 5.97 2.56 -10.47
CA THR A 63 4.97 3.53 -10.01
C THR A 63 4.85 4.72 -10.95
N SER A 64 5.95 5.16 -11.58
CA SER A 64 5.92 6.23 -12.60
C SER A 64 5.18 5.83 -13.88
N ALA A 65 5.14 4.54 -14.22
CA ALA A 65 4.34 4.03 -15.34
C ALA A 65 2.81 4.14 -15.10
N LEU A 66 2.37 4.34 -13.86
CA LEU A 66 0.98 4.62 -13.56
C LEU A 66 0.64 6.05 -14.01
N ARG A 67 -0.41 6.19 -14.82
CA ARG A 67 -0.79 7.47 -15.42
C ARG A 67 -2.07 8.02 -14.78
N SER A 68 -2.15 9.34 -14.66
CA SER A 68 -3.30 10.05 -14.06
C SER A 68 -4.60 9.88 -14.86
N ASP A 69 -4.51 9.82 -16.19
CA ASP A 69 -5.66 9.60 -17.08
C ASP A 69 -6.28 8.20 -16.95
N ARG A 70 -5.54 7.25 -16.39
CA ARG A 70 -5.99 5.89 -16.11
C ARG A 70 -6.61 5.74 -14.71
N LEU A 71 -6.71 6.80 -13.90
CA LEU A 71 -7.38 6.73 -12.60
C LEU A 71 -8.88 6.46 -12.77
N ASN A 72 -9.49 5.73 -11.83
CA ASN A 72 -10.95 5.61 -11.71
C ASN A 72 -11.51 6.78 -10.85
N ASP A 73 -12.79 6.75 -10.45
CA ASP A 73 -13.37 7.83 -9.64
C ASP A 73 -12.68 7.99 -8.27
N ASN A 74 -12.40 6.88 -7.59
CA ASN A 74 -11.67 6.89 -6.31
C ASN A 74 -10.27 7.47 -6.48
N GLY A 75 -9.54 7.01 -7.51
CA GLY A 75 -8.20 7.49 -7.82
C GLY A 75 -8.17 8.97 -8.20
N ARG A 76 -9.16 9.45 -8.96
CA ARG A 76 -9.28 10.87 -9.34
C ARG A 76 -9.46 11.78 -8.14
N ALA A 77 -10.28 11.37 -7.17
CA ALA A 77 -10.50 12.15 -5.95
C ALA A 77 -9.20 12.35 -5.15
N CYS A 78 -8.28 11.39 -5.19
CA CYS A 78 -7.00 11.43 -4.47
C CYS A 78 -5.83 12.02 -5.28
N GLY A 79 -5.89 11.90 -6.61
CA GLY A 79 -4.80 12.27 -7.51
C GLY A 79 -3.68 11.22 -7.60
N ILE A 80 -2.87 11.33 -8.66
CA ILE A 80 -1.88 10.32 -9.02
C ILE A 80 -0.75 10.16 -7.99
N ASP A 81 -0.34 11.25 -7.33
CA ASP A 81 0.72 11.19 -6.33
C ASP A 81 0.26 10.38 -5.11
N SER A 82 -0.97 10.62 -4.65
CA SER A 82 -1.59 9.88 -3.56
C SER A 82 -1.77 8.39 -3.90
N ALA A 83 -2.19 8.08 -5.13
CA ALA A 83 -2.31 6.69 -5.59
C ALA A 83 -0.95 5.96 -5.60
N ARG A 84 0.12 6.64 -6.04
CA ARG A 84 1.49 6.09 -5.99
C ARG A 84 1.97 5.92 -4.55
N ALA A 85 1.68 6.88 -3.68
CA ALA A 85 2.03 6.82 -2.26
C ALA A 85 1.27 5.68 -1.54
N HIS A 86 0.03 5.39 -1.94
CA HIS A 86 -0.77 4.29 -1.41
C HIS A 86 -0.07 2.93 -1.62
N ILE A 87 0.55 2.71 -2.78
CA ILE A 87 1.32 1.48 -3.07
C ILE A 87 2.47 1.32 -2.07
N LEU A 88 3.21 2.40 -1.80
CA LEU A 88 4.31 2.37 -0.83
C LEU A 88 3.83 2.22 0.61
N GLY A 89 2.67 2.79 0.95
CA GLY A 89 2.03 2.60 2.25
C GLY A 89 1.56 1.16 2.47
N CYS A 90 1.01 0.51 1.45
CA CYS A 90 0.71 -0.92 1.47
C CYS A 90 1.99 -1.75 1.66
N LEU A 91 3.04 -1.44 0.89
CA LEU A 91 4.30 -2.16 0.93
C LEU A 91 4.97 -2.08 2.30
N ASP A 92 4.99 -0.88 2.90
CA ASP A 92 5.48 -0.65 4.26
C ASP A 92 4.73 -1.53 5.29
N LYS A 93 3.40 -1.58 5.21
CA LYS A 93 2.58 -2.38 6.11
C LYS A 93 2.82 -3.89 5.94
N GLN A 94 3.01 -4.35 4.71
CA GLN A 94 3.22 -5.78 4.42
C GLN A 94 4.63 -6.25 4.77
N LEU A 95 5.65 -5.41 4.57
CA LEU A 95 7.05 -5.79 4.86
C LEU A 95 7.42 -5.69 6.34
N PHE A 96 6.83 -4.76 7.10
CA PHE A 96 7.28 -4.45 8.45
C PHE A 96 6.44 -4.97 9.64
N PRO A 97 5.83 -6.17 9.59
CA PRO A 97 5.55 -6.98 10.78
C PRO A 97 6.62 -8.06 11.03
N LEU A 98 7.71 -8.11 10.23
CA LEU A 98 8.82 -9.05 10.43
C LEU A 98 9.52 -8.77 11.76
N LYS A 99 9.22 -9.60 12.78
CA LYS A 99 9.82 -9.51 14.11
C LYS A 99 11.34 -9.61 14.01
N ARG A 100 12.07 -8.72 14.72
CA ARG A 100 13.51 -8.91 14.98
C ARG A 100 13.71 -10.32 15.52
N GLY A 101 14.64 -11.08 14.94
CA GLY A 101 14.95 -12.45 15.36
C GLY A 101 14.28 -13.57 14.55
N SER A 102 13.62 -13.26 13.43
CA SER A 102 13.32 -14.28 12.40
C SER A 102 14.60 -15.01 12.01
N LYS A 103 14.65 -16.33 12.23
CA LYS A 103 15.76 -17.22 11.83
C LYS A 103 15.83 -17.47 10.32
N ALA A 104 14.95 -16.83 9.52
CA ALA A 104 14.98 -16.98 8.09
C ALA A 104 16.28 -16.41 7.53
N ALA A 105 16.97 -17.17 6.69
CA ALA A 105 18.17 -16.74 5.98
C ALA A 105 17.80 -15.72 4.88
N LEU A 106 17.41 -14.52 5.29
CA LEU A 106 16.93 -13.46 4.40
C LEU A 106 18.02 -12.93 3.45
N ASP A 107 19.27 -13.19 3.77
CA ASP A 107 20.44 -12.82 2.97
C ASP A 107 20.92 -13.94 2.05
N GLU A 108 20.29 -15.12 2.09
CA GLU A 108 20.56 -16.19 1.14
C GLU A 108 20.17 -15.74 -0.27
N GLU A 109 21.05 -15.93 -1.24
CA GLU A 109 20.75 -15.65 -2.64
C GLU A 109 20.08 -16.84 -3.31
N LYS A 110 19.04 -16.57 -4.09
CA LYS A 110 18.40 -17.53 -4.98
C LYS A 110 18.67 -17.16 -6.42
N GLN A 111 18.82 -18.17 -7.28
CA GLN A 111 18.73 -17.95 -8.71
C GLN A 111 17.31 -17.58 -9.11
N THR A 112 17.19 -16.67 -10.07
CA THR A 112 15.92 -16.20 -10.60
C THR A 112 15.99 -16.15 -12.12
N GLU A 113 14.84 -16.06 -12.78
CA GLU A 113 14.74 -15.90 -14.23
C GLU A 113 15.27 -14.55 -14.76
N GLY A 114 15.83 -13.70 -13.90
CA GLY A 114 16.34 -12.38 -14.26
C GLY A 114 15.44 -11.22 -13.84
N PHE A 115 14.75 -11.34 -12.68
CA PHE A 115 13.86 -10.28 -12.20
C PHE A 115 14.57 -8.92 -12.15
N TRP A 116 13.98 -7.95 -12.84
CA TRP A 116 14.52 -6.59 -12.97
C TRP A 116 16.00 -6.53 -13.43
N GLY A 117 16.41 -7.50 -14.24
CA GLY A 117 17.76 -7.58 -14.81
C GLY A 117 18.80 -8.27 -13.91
N ARG A 118 18.40 -8.88 -12.79
CA ARG A 118 19.30 -9.63 -11.89
C ARG A 118 18.95 -11.11 -11.84
N LYS A 119 19.94 -11.97 -12.13
CA LYS A 119 19.80 -13.45 -12.08
C LYS A 119 19.93 -14.04 -10.68
N ARG A 120 20.46 -13.27 -9.73
CA ARG A 120 20.60 -13.67 -8.32
C ARG A 120 20.03 -12.56 -7.45
N LEU A 121 19.16 -12.93 -6.53
CA LEU A 121 18.53 -12.01 -5.59
C LEU A 121 18.49 -12.64 -4.20
N ALA A 122 18.70 -11.83 -3.18
CA ALA A 122 18.51 -12.27 -1.81
C ALA A 122 17.04 -12.56 -1.52
N VAL A 123 16.75 -13.49 -0.61
CA VAL A 123 15.37 -13.80 -0.19
C VAL A 123 14.61 -12.53 0.25
N ARG A 124 15.28 -11.59 0.93
CA ARG A 124 14.66 -10.30 1.29
C ARG A 124 14.29 -9.43 0.08
N GLU A 125 15.10 -9.43 -0.98
CA GLU A 125 14.81 -8.69 -2.20
C GLU A 125 13.61 -9.33 -2.92
N LEU A 126 13.54 -10.67 -2.95
CA LEU A 126 12.40 -11.40 -3.51
C LEU A 126 11.11 -11.14 -2.73
N LEU A 127 11.16 -11.12 -1.40
CA LEU A 127 10.02 -10.76 -0.56
C LEU A 127 9.54 -9.35 -0.87
N PHE A 128 10.46 -8.37 -0.94
CA PHE A 128 10.13 -7.01 -1.34
C PHE A 128 9.42 -6.97 -2.70
N ILE A 129 9.96 -7.65 -3.71
CA ILE A 129 9.41 -7.68 -5.07
C ILE A 129 7.99 -8.26 -5.04
N GLY A 130 7.79 -9.40 -4.37
CA GLY A 130 6.48 -10.04 -4.26
C GLY A 130 5.44 -9.12 -3.62
N GLN A 131 5.75 -8.52 -2.47
CA GLN A 131 4.84 -7.60 -1.79
C GLN A 131 4.57 -6.34 -2.62
N LEU A 132 5.60 -5.79 -3.31
CA LEU A 132 5.40 -4.65 -4.20
C LEU A 132 4.40 -4.99 -5.30
N HIS A 133 4.56 -6.13 -5.99
CA HIS A 133 3.65 -6.54 -7.04
C HIS A 133 2.22 -6.75 -6.53
N GLY A 134 2.06 -7.33 -5.33
CA GLY A 134 0.76 -7.44 -4.66
C GLY A 134 0.10 -6.09 -4.40
N CYS A 135 0.82 -5.15 -3.78
CA CYS A 135 0.33 -3.79 -3.54
C CYS A 135 0.02 -3.02 -4.83
N LEU A 136 0.81 -3.25 -5.89
CA LEU A 136 0.61 -2.62 -7.19
C LEU A 136 -0.63 -3.17 -7.90
N GLY A 137 -0.89 -4.47 -7.78
CA GLY A 137 -2.11 -5.12 -8.25
C GLY A 137 -3.35 -4.59 -7.54
N ALA A 138 -3.32 -4.56 -6.20
CA ALA A 138 -4.41 -4.01 -5.41
C ALA A 138 -4.68 -2.53 -5.75
N ALA A 139 -3.64 -1.71 -5.84
CA ALA A 139 -3.80 -0.31 -6.23
C ALA A 139 -4.42 -0.16 -7.62
N LYS A 140 -4.02 -0.98 -8.60
CA LYS A 140 -4.61 -0.97 -9.94
C LYS A 140 -6.09 -1.30 -9.93
N GLU A 141 -6.50 -2.28 -9.13
CA GLU A 141 -7.90 -2.67 -8.98
C GLU A 141 -8.75 -1.56 -8.34
N TYR A 142 -8.24 -0.94 -7.26
CA TYR A 142 -9.04 0.00 -6.48
C TYR A 142 -8.97 1.46 -6.95
N LEU A 143 -7.87 1.88 -7.57
CA LEU A 143 -7.61 3.30 -7.90
C LEU A 143 -7.47 3.58 -9.40
N PHE A 144 -7.31 2.54 -10.22
CA PHE A 144 -7.15 2.70 -11.67
C PHE A 144 -8.27 2.00 -12.43
N ARG A 145 -8.42 2.37 -13.70
CA ARG A 145 -9.24 1.69 -14.69
C ARG A 145 -8.44 0.51 -15.24
N GLY A 146 -9.09 -0.65 -15.36
CA GLY A 146 -8.57 -1.85 -16.01
C GLY A 146 -7.96 -1.58 -17.38
#